data_AF-A0AAW4V7U8-F1
#
_entry.id   AF-A0AAW4V7U8-F1
#
_cell.length_a   1.000
_cell.length_b   1.000
_cell.length_c   1.000
_cell.angle_alpha   90.00
_cell.angle_beta   90.00
_cell.angle_gamma   90.00
#
_symmetry.space_group_name_H-M   'P 1'
#
loop_
_entity.id
_entity.type
_entity.pdbx_description
1 polymer ?
#
loop_
_entity_poly.entity_id
_entity_poly.type
_entity_poly.pdbx_seq_one_letter_code
_entity_poly.pdbx_strand_id
1 'polypeptide(L)'
;MKEPEFLEGSIEGLKRLKEMGYDFIIITNQYLINDGIISLNDYQQFTGKFLKKLKEENIDILKIYFCPHNEKDHCHCKKPKPGMIEQAKKDFLIDMNNSIYIGDSQVDYLLAKHFTLTFYGINYNGDNVKSYRSILEISKQIKKIQNK
;
A
#
# COMPACT_ATOMS: atom_id res chain seq x y z
N MET A 1 -9.07 -9.03 -20.05
CA MET A 1 -8.64 -8.58 -18.71
C MET A 1 -7.40 -7.70 -18.86
N LYS A 2 -7.36 -6.52 -18.24
CA LYS A 2 -6.24 -5.58 -18.38
C LYS A 2 -4.97 -6.10 -17.69
N GLU A 3 -3.82 -5.74 -18.22
CA GLU A 3 -2.52 -6.03 -17.61
C GLU A 3 -2.22 -5.00 -16.51
N PRO A 4 -1.55 -5.39 -15.40
CA PRO A 4 -1.08 -4.42 -14.42
C PRO A 4 0.02 -3.54 -15.02
N GLU A 5 -0.10 -2.24 -14.79
CA GLU A 5 0.85 -1.21 -15.19
C GLU A 5 1.40 -0.52 -13.93
N PHE A 6 2.70 -0.29 -13.91
CA PHE A 6 3.37 0.40 -12.80
C PHE A 6 3.59 1.86 -13.18
N LEU A 7 3.39 2.77 -12.22
CA LEU A 7 3.81 4.15 -12.40
C LEU A 7 5.32 4.21 -12.57
N GLU A 8 5.80 5.16 -13.39
CA GLU A 8 7.22 5.39 -13.60
C GLU A 8 7.95 5.57 -12.26
N GLY A 9 9.09 4.87 -12.08
CA GLY A 9 9.85 4.90 -10.84
C GLY A 9 9.27 4.06 -9.69
N SER A 10 8.17 3.32 -9.88
CA SER A 10 7.62 2.47 -8.82
C SER A 10 8.55 1.29 -8.51
N ILE A 11 8.99 0.58 -9.55
CA ILE A 11 9.84 -0.61 -9.39
C ILE A 11 11.21 -0.23 -8.83
N GLU A 12 11.84 0.81 -9.35
CA GLU A 12 13.13 1.32 -8.88
C GLU A 12 13.03 1.82 -7.43
N GLY A 13 11.92 2.51 -7.10
CA GLY A 13 11.66 2.94 -5.73
C GLY A 13 11.51 1.79 -4.75
N LEU A 14 10.73 0.77 -5.13
CA LEU A 14 10.55 -0.44 -4.32
C LEU A 14 11.87 -1.20 -4.14
N LYS A 15 12.70 -1.34 -5.19
CA LYS A 15 14.04 -1.93 -5.09
C LYS A 15 14.92 -1.19 -4.08
N ARG A 16 14.94 0.15 -4.13
CA ARG A 16 15.69 0.97 -3.15
C ARG A 16 15.18 0.78 -1.72
N LEU A 17 13.86 0.76 -1.51
CA LEU A 17 13.29 0.51 -0.18
C LEU A 17 13.65 -0.90 0.33
N LYS A 18 13.65 -1.91 -0.55
CA LYS A 18 14.08 -3.27 -0.21
C LYS A 18 15.56 -3.29 0.20
N GLU A 19 16.44 -2.61 -0.52
CA GLU A 19 17.86 -2.45 -0.16
C GLU A 19 18.09 -1.73 1.17
N MET A 20 17.09 -0.98 1.65
CA MET A 20 17.10 -0.31 2.95
C MET A 20 16.53 -1.19 4.07
N GLY A 21 16.05 -2.40 3.75
CA GLY A 21 15.52 -3.36 4.71
C GLY A 21 14.01 -3.28 4.94
N TYR A 22 13.25 -2.59 4.08
CA TYR A 22 11.79 -2.57 4.18
C TYR A 22 11.15 -3.81 3.58
N ASP A 23 10.18 -4.37 4.31
CA ASP A 23 9.20 -5.30 3.78
C ASP A 23 7.95 -4.56 3.27
N PHE A 24 7.21 -5.19 2.35
CA PHE A 24 6.05 -4.57 1.71
C PHE A 24 4.74 -5.29 2.03
N ILE A 25 3.75 -4.52 2.48
CA ILE A 25 2.36 -4.94 2.65
C ILE A 25 1.49 -3.98 1.84
N ILE A 26 0.50 -4.52 1.13
CA ILE A 26 -0.45 -3.70 0.36
C ILE A 26 -1.78 -3.63 1.11
N ILE A 27 -2.28 -2.41 1.30
CA ILE A 27 -3.59 -2.15 1.93
C ILE A 27 -4.49 -1.42 0.92
N THR A 28 -5.60 -2.04 0.50
CA THR A 28 -6.42 -1.50 -0.61
C THR A 28 -7.93 -1.62 -0.37
N ASN A 29 -8.69 -0.61 -0.81
CA ASN A 29 -10.16 -0.68 -0.85
C ASN A 29 -10.58 -1.20 -2.22
N GLN A 30 -11.38 -2.27 -2.28
CA GLN A 30 -11.84 -2.94 -3.50
C GLN A 30 -13.38 -3.07 -3.50
N TYR A 31 -14.05 -1.95 -3.21
CA TYR A 31 -15.51 -1.89 -3.04
C TYR A 31 -16.31 -2.27 -4.30
N LEU A 32 -15.68 -2.15 -5.47
CA LEU A 32 -16.23 -2.58 -6.76
C LEU A 32 -16.58 -4.08 -6.78
N ILE A 33 -15.98 -4.88 -5.89
CA ILE A 33 -16.33 -6.30 -5.71
C ILE A 33 -17.74 -6.42 -5.14
N ASN A 34 -18.06 -5.71 -4.05
CA ASN A 34 -19.38 -5.77 -3.44
C ASN A 34 -20.45 -5.07 -4.29
N ASP A 35 -20.06 -4.05 -5.06
CA ASP A 35 -20.96 -3.40 -6.02
C ASP A 35 -21.22 -4.26 -7.28
N GLY A 36 -20.60 -5.45 -7.38
CA GLY A 36 -20.80 -6.39 -8.50
C GLY A 36 -20.19 -5.93 -9.82
N ILE A 37 -19.37 -4.88 -9.81
CA ILE A 37 -18.72 -4.30 -11.00
C ILE A 37 -17.56 -5.17 -11.47
N ILE A 38 -16.86 -5.82 -10.53
CA ILE A 38 -15.84 -6.84 -10.81
C ILE A 38 -16.12 -8.07 -9.94
N SER A 39 -15.81 -9.27 -10.45
CA SER A 39 -15.89 -10.46 -9.61
C SER A 39 -14.67 -10.60 -8.70
N LEU A 40 -14.82 -11.34 -7.60
CA LEU A 40 -13.68 -11.72 -6.75
C LEU A 40 -12.61 -12.48 -7.55
N ASN A 41 -13.04 -13.31 -8.51
CA ASN A 41 -12.14 -14.04 -9.38
C ASN A 41 -11.36 -13.10 -10.33
N ASP A 42 -11.99 -12.06 -10.89
CA ASP A 42 -11.29 -11.06 -11.71
C ASP A 42 -10.21 -10.32 -10.89
N TYR A 43 -10.55 -9.94 -9.67
CA TYR A 43 -9.61 -9.33 -8.73
C TYR A 43 -8.43 -10.27 -8.41
N GLN A 44 -8.71 -11.54 -8.11
CA GLN A 44 -7.67 -12.55 -7.84
C GLN A 44 -6.76 -12.80 -9.05
N GLN A 45 -7.32 -12.85 -10.25
CA GLN A 45 -6.53 -13.01 -11.47
C GLN A 45 -5.65 -11.78 -11.74
N PHE A 46 -6.19 -10.56 -11.57
CA PHE A 46 -5.43 -9.33 -11.72
C PHE A 46 -4.30 -9.22 -10.70
N THR A 47 -4.60 -9.45 -9.41
CA THR A 47 -3.60 -9.40 -8.33
C THR A 47 -2.54 -10.48 -8.48
N GLY A 48 -2.88 -11.68 -8.95
CA GLY A 48 -1.92 -12.72 -9.28
C GLY A 48 -0.91 -12.29 -10.35
N LYS A 49 -1.38 -11.66 -11.44
CA LYS A 49 -0.50 -11.07 -12.46
C LYS A 49 0.36 -9.95 -11.90
N PHE A 50 -0.21 -9.08 -11.07
CA PHE A 50 0.49 -7.96 -10.45
C PHE A 50 1.63 -8.44 -9.54
N LEU A 51 1.36 -9.41 -8.67
CA LEU A 51 2.35 -10.04 -7.81
C LEU A 51 3.44 -10.77 -8.61
N LYS A 52 3.06 -11.46 -9.70
CA LYS A 52 4.02 -12.12 -10.59
C LYS A 52 5.00 -11.11 -11.19
N LYS A 53 4.51 -9.98 -11.73
CA LYS A 53 5.38 -8.93 -12.29
C LYS A 53 6.30 -8.32 -11.23
N LEU A 54 5.82 -8.08 -10.01
CA LEU A 54 6.68 -7.62 -8.92
C LEU A 54 7.76 -8.66 -8.57
N LYS A 55 7.40 -9.95 -8.55
CA LYS A 55 8.33 -11.03 -8.27
C LYS A 55 9.42 -11.17 -9.33
N GLU A 56 9.08 -10.98 -10.61
CA GLU A 56 10.03 -10.93 -11.73
C GLU A 56 11.09 -9.82 -11.52
N GLU A 57 10.71 -8.73 -10.85
CA GLU A 57 11.59 -7.63 -10.45
C GLU A 57 12.29 -7.84 -9.10
N ASN A 58 12.22 -9.04 -8.52
CA ASN A 58 12.71 -9.39 -7.19
C ASN A 58 12.10 -8.53 -6.06
N ILE A 59 10.84 -8.11 -6.19
CA ILE A 59 10.09 -7.42 -5.15
C ILE A 59 9.08 -8.41 -4.53
N ASP A 60 9.20 -8.63 -3.23
CA ASP A 60 8.34 -9.55 -2.49
C ASP A 60 7.30 -8.75 -1.70
N ILE A 61 6.02 -9.04 -1.96
CA ILE A 61 4.91 -8.51 -1.15
C ILE A 61 4.57 -9.56 -0.11
N LEU A 62 4.68 -9.23 1.17
CA LEU A 62 4.34 -10.14 2.28
C LEU A 62 2.87 -10.56 2.21
N LYS A 63 1.98 -9.59 2.05
CA LYS A 63 0.54 -9.82 1.93
C LYS A 63 -0.19 -8.62 1.35
N ILE A 64 -1.29 -8.91 0.65
CA ILE A 64 -2.29 -7.91 0.27
C ILE A 64 -3.48 -8.06 1.22
N TYR A 65 -3.80 -6.99 1.94
CA TYR A 65 -5.08 -6.84 2.64
C TYR A 65 -5.97 -5.97 1.79
N PHE A 66 -7.16 -6.47 1.47
CA PHE A 66 -8.14 -5.73 0.71
C PHE A 66 -9.50 -5.77 1.39
N CYS A 67 -10.25 -4.68 1.30
CA CYS A 67 -11.61 -4.60 1.80
C CYS A 67 -12.60 -4.57 0.63
N PRO A 68 -13.43 -5.61 0.43
CA PRO A 68 -14.38 -5.67 -0.68
C PRO A 68 -15.65 -4.83 -0.44
N HIS A 69 -15.85 -4.35 0.79
CA HIS A 69 -17.10 -3.74 1.25
C HIS A 69 -17.35 -2.32 0.73
N ASN A 70 -18.63 -1.97 0.60
CA ASN A 70 -19.09 -0.60 0.37
C ASN A 70 -19.37 0.12 1.70
N GLU A 71 -19.84 1.36 1.62
CA GLU A 71 -20.10 2.20 2.82
C GLU A 71 -21.25 1.67 3.69
N LYS A 72 -22.21 0.94 3.10
CA LYS A 72 -23.42 0.46 3.81
C LYS A 72 -23.16 -0.76 4.67
N ASP A 73 -22.07 -1.48 4.41
CA ASP A 73 -21.73 -2.71 5.14
C ASP A 73 -21.21 -2.45 6.57
N HIS A 74 -20.96 -1.18 6.92
CA HIS A 74 -20.42 -0.76 8.23
C HIS A 74 -19.18 -1.53 8.70
N CYS A 75 -18.42 -2.14 7.77
CA CYS A 75 -17.29 -3.01 8.08
C CYS A 75 -16.15 -2.30 8.84
N HIS A 76 -15.27 -3.04 9.50
CA HIS A 76 -14.08 -2.49 10.17
C HIS A 76 -12.84 -2.34 9.25
N CYS A 77 -12.89 -2.87 8.03
CA CYS A 77 -11.71 -2.93 7.15
C CYS A 77 -11.53 -1.74 6.21
N LYS A 78 -12.60 -1.07 5.77
CA LYS A 78 -12.54 -0.09 4.68
C LYS A 78 -11.78 1.14 5.14
N LYS A 79 -10.64 1.46 4.49
CA LYS A 79 -9.86 2.66 4.81
C LYS A 79 -10.79 3.89 4.79
N PRO A 80 -10.72 4.78 5.79
CA PRO A 80 -9.62 4.96 6.75
C PRO A 80 -9.70 4.12 8.03
N LYS A 81 -10.61 3.15 8.12
CA LYS A 81 -10.72 2.28 9.30
C LYS A 81 -9.48 1.40 9.49
N PRO A 82 -9.13 1.06 10.74
CA PRO A 82 -7.83 0.46 11.05
C PRO A 82 -7.73 -1.05 10.79
N GLY A 83 -8.84 -1.74 10.53
CA GLY A 83 -8.92 -3.19 10.59
C GLY A 83 -7.90 -3.95 9.72
N MET A 84 -7.53 -3.42 8.55
CA MET A 84 -6.51 -4.07 7.70
C MET A 84 -5.09 -4.00 8.28
N ILE A 85 -4.71 -2.88 8.90
CA ILE A 85 -3.40 -2.76 9.57
C ILE A 85 -3.39 -3.53 10.89
N GLU A 86 -4.51 -3.55 11.63
CA GLU A 86 -4.64 -4.38 12.82
C GLU A 86 -4.45 -5.87 12.51
N GLN A 87 -5.00 -6.34 11.38
CA GLN A 87 -4.76 -7.70 10.92
C GLN A 87 -3.29 -7.91 10.53
N ALA A 88 -2.66 -6.95 9.84
CA ALA A 88 -1.25 -7.01 9.50
C ALA A 88 -0.35 -7.16 10.73
N LYS A 89 -0.65 -6.44 11.82
CA LYS A 89 0.08 -6.54 13.10
C LYS A 89 -0.13 -7.87 13.84
N LYS A 90 -1.20 -8.61 13.53
CA LYS A 90 -1.41 -9.97 14.06
C LYS A 90 -0.64 -11.01 13.27
N ASP A 91 -0.58 -10.82 11.95
CA ASP A 91 0.06 -11.75 11.03
C ASP A 91 1.60 -11.60 11.03
N PHE A 92 2.10 -10.39 11.32
CA PHE A 92 3.53 -10.05 11.26
C PHE A 92 3.98 -9.21 12.47
N LEU A 93 5.25 -9.38 12.86
CA LEU A 93 5.92 -8.50 13.82
C LEU A 93 6.34 -7.21 13.10
N ILE A 94 5.47 -6.20 13.09
CA ILE A 94 5.70 -4.93 12.41
C ILE A 94 6.24 -3.88 13.39
N ASP A 95 7.42 -3.34 13.10
CA ASP A 95 7.92 -2.14 13.79
C ASP A 95 7.20 -0.89 13.26
N MET A 96 6.13 -0.51 13.95
CA MET A 96 5.31 0.64 13.56
C MET A 96 6.08 1.96 13.65
N ASN A 97 7.10 2.08 14.50
CA ASN A 97 7.84 3.32 14.68
C ASN A 97 8.76 3.62 13.49
N ASN A 98 9.28 2.56 12.87
CA ASN A 98 10.13 2.64 11.68
C ASN A 98 9.38 2.32 10.37
N SER A 99 8.06 2.16 10.44
CA SER A 99 7.22 1.94 9.26
C SER A 99 6.78 3.25 8.63
N ILE A 100 6.58 3.20 7.31
CA ILE A 100 6.04 4.31 6.52
C ILE A 100 4.78 3.86 5.80
N TYR A 101 3.91 4.80 5.45
CA TYR A 101 2.72 4.54 4.64
C TYR A 101 2.79 5.39 3.37
N ILE A 102 2.67 4.73 2.21
CA ILE A 102 2.65 5.40 0.89
C ILE A 102 1.24 5.25 0.30
N GLY A 103 0.62 6.36 -0.10
CA GLY A 103 -0.72 6.36 -0.69
C GLY A 103 -1.02 7.63 -1.48
N ASP A 104 -2.18 7.70 -2.10
CA ASP A 104 -2.58 8.78 -3.01
C ASP A 104 -3.88 9.47 -2.60
N SER A 105 -4.54 9.01 -1.53
CA SER A 105 -5.88 9.44 -1.15
C SER A 105 -5.96 10.00 0.28
N GLN A 106 -7.03 10.76 0.54
CA GLN A 106 -7.33 11.25 1.89
C GLN A 106 -7.51 10.11 2.90
N VAL A 107 -8.11 8.99 2.48
CA VAL A 107 -8.34 7.86 3.37
C VAL A 107 -7.04 7.14 3.74
N ASP A 108 -6.03 7.17 2.87
CA ASP A 108 -4.69 6.68 3.18
C ASP A 108 -3.98 7.57 4.20
N TYR A 109 -4.04 8.90 4.00
CA TYR A 109 -3.48 9.85 4.97
C TYR A 109 -4.11 9.69 6.36
N LEU A 110 -5.44 9.60 6.43
CA LEU A 110 -6.15 9.44 7.70
C LEU A 110 -5.80 8.11 8.38
N LEU A 111 -5.64 7.03 7.61
CA LEU A 111 -5.22 5.73 8.16
C LEU A 111 -3.78 5.78 8.67
N ALA A 112 -2.85 6.38 7.92
CA ALA A 112 -1.48 6.55 8.36
C ALA A 112 -1.41 7.37 9.66
N LYS A 113 -2.18 8.47 9.74
CA LYS A 113 -2.29 9.31 10.92
C LYS A 113 -2.85 8.55 12.13
N HIS A 114 -3.83 7.67 11.94
CA HIS A 114 -4.39 6.85 13.02
C HIS A 114 -3.31 5.99 13.71
N PHE A 115 -2.35 5.49 12.95
CA PHE A 115 -1.23 4.68 13.46
C PHE A 115 0.05 5.47 13.73
N THR A 116 0.02 6.81 13.61
CA THR A 116 1.21 7.67 13.75
C THR A 116 2.34 7.28 12.77
N LEU A 117 1.99 6.75 11.60
CA LEU A 117 2.94 6.41 10.55
C LEU A 117 3.38 7.66 9.79
N THR A 118 4.65 7.69 9.36
CA THR A 118 5.11 8.71 8.41
C THR A 118 4.42 8.48 7.07
N PHE A 119 3.64 9.45 6.61
CA PHE A 119 2.89 9.37 5.36
C PHE A 119 3.63 10.06 4.20
N TYR A 120 3.72 9.37 3.07
CA TYR A 120 4.21 9.93 1.81
C TYR A 120 3.12 9.84 0.74
N GLY A 121 2.72 10.99 0.19
CA GLY A 121 1.68 11.09 -0.81
C GLY A 121 2.21 10.98 -2.24
N ILE A 122 1.63 10.12 -3.08
CA ILE A 122 1.88 10.08 -4.54
C ILE A 122 0.77 10.86 -5.25
N ASN A 123 1.12 11.95 -5.94
CA ASN A 123 0.17 12.88 -6.58
C ASN A 123 -0.98 13.31 -5.65
N TYR A 124 -0.72 13.32 -4.34
CA TYR A 124 -1.68 13.64 -3.30
C TYR A 124 -1.83 15.16 -3.17
N ASN A 125 -3.08 15.63 -3.12
CA ASN A 125 -3.44 17.05 -3.03
C ASN A 125 -4.09 17.38 -1.67
N GLY A 126 -3.45 16.97 -0.57
CA GLY A 126 -3.88 17.32 0.78
C GLY A 126 -2.99 18.38 1.41
N ASP A 127 -3.59 19.26 2.21
CA ASP A 127 -2.85 20.31 2.92
C ASP A 127 -1.78 19.71 3.85
N ASN A 128 -0.63 20.38 3.93
CA ASN A 128 0.48 20.05 4.84
C ASN A 128 1.16 18.69 4.61
N VAL A 129 0.92 18.02 3.48
CA VAL A 129 1.66 16.82 3.08
C VAL A 129 2.42 17.10 1.79
N LYS A 130 3.72 16.79 1.77
CA LYS A 130 4.50 16.88 0.54
C LYS A 130 4.06 15.79 -0.44
N SER A 131 3.75 16.22 -1.66
CA SER A 131 3.38 15.33 -2.77
C SER A 131 4.61 14.94 -3.57
N TYR A 132 4.67 13.68 -3.99
CA TYR A 132 5.72 13.10 -4.81
C TYR A 132 5.11 12.48 -6.05
N ARG A 133 5.90 12.33 -7.12
CA ARG A 133 5.40 11.74 -8.38
C ARG A 133 5.54 10.22 -8.42
N SER A 134 6.43 9.65 -7.62
CA SER A 134 6.72 8.22 -7.62
C SER A 134 7.33 7.70 -6.32
N ILE A 135 7.32 6.38 -6.15
CA ILE A 135 8.00 5.70 -5.03
C ILE A 135 9.52 5.97 -5.09
N LEU A 136 10.10 6.12 -6.28
CA LEU A 136 11.51 6.48 -6.43
C LEU A 136 11.83 7.82 -5.78
N GLU A 137 11.02 8.86 -5.99
CA GLU A 137 11.22 10.16 -5.34
C GLU A 137 11.13 10.06 -3.81
N ILE A 138 10.15 9.28 -3.32
CA ILE A 138 9.97 9.02 -1.87
C ILE A 138 11.19 8.30 -1.30
N SER A 139 11.67 7.24 -1.96
CA SER A 139 12.83 6.45 -1.53
C SER A 139 14.10 7.28 -1.38
N LYS A 140 14.22 8.40 -2.11
CA LYS A 140 15.36 9.33 -2.02
C LYS A 140 15.29 10.24 -0.77
N GLN A 141 14.13 10.37 -0.14
CA GLN A 141 13.95 11.17 1.08
C GLN A 141 14.21 10.39 2.36
N ILE A 142 14.09 9.07 2.30
CA ILE A 142 14.25 8.20 3.46
C ILE A 142 15.74 7.94 3.64
N LYS A 143 16.26 8.24 4.83
CA LYS A 143 17.64 7.90 5.17
C LYS A 143 17.72 6.38 5.38
N LYS A 144 18.80 5.74 4.91
CA LYS A 144 19.06 4.33 5.22
C LYS A 144 18.96 4.12 6.72
N ILE A 145 18.17 3.14 7.15
CA ILE A 145 18.20 2.65 8.51
C ILE A 145 19.64 2.17 8.71
N GLN A 146 20.42 2.91 9.49
CA GLN A 146 21.75 2.44 9.90
C GLN A 146 21.49 1.31 10.88
N ASN A 147 21.52 0.07 10.39
CA ASN A 147 21.54 -1.08 11.26
C ASN A 147 22.76 -0.95 12.18
N LYS A 148 22.49 -0.87 13.49
CA LYS A 148 23.49 -1.10 14.53
C LYS A 148 23.95 -2.55 14.50
#